data_AF-A0A6I9R8C3-F1
#
_entry.id   AF-A0A6I9R8C3-F1
#
_cell.length_a   1.000
_cell.length_b   1.000
_cell.length_c   1.000
_cell.angle_alpha   90.00
_cell.angle_beta   90.00
_cell.angle_gamma   90.00
#
_symmetry.space_group_name_H-M   'P 1'
#
loop_
_entity.id
_entity.type
_entity.pdbx_description
1 polymer ?
#
loop_
_entity_poly.entity_id
_entity_poly.type
_entity_poly.pdbx_seq_one_letter_code
_entity_poly.pdbx_strand_id
1 'polypeptide(L)'
;MGRKADGLYINSKKFGVVGKPCMKEMLSFLGCLSLNKNNDDKCVRQKDLLLACAEAQRGKPKNPARTINYHLQRLGRDKFL
;
A
#
# COMPACT_ATOMS: atom_id res chain seq x y z
N MET A 1 -28.88 13.81 -4.03
CA MET A 1 -28.28 12.49 -3.72
C MET A 1 -27.71 12.52 -2.31
N GLY A 2 -28.58 12.38 -1.30
CA GLY A 2 -28.26 12.60 0.12
C GLY A 2 -27.48 11.46 0.75
N ARG A 3 -26.60 11.80 1.71
CA ARG A 3 -25.85 10.85 2.55
C ARG A 3 -26.84 9.96 3.31
N LYS A 4 -26.95 8.68 2.92
CA LYS A 4 -27.64 7.67 3.72
C LYS A 4 -26.81 7.46 4.99
N ALA A 5 -27.31 7.96 6.12
CA ALA A 5 -26.66 7.87 7.43
C ALA A 5 -26.66 6.44 8.03
N ASP A 6 -27.16 5.44 7.29
CA ASP A 6 -27.52 4.13 7.84
C ASP A 6 -26.82 2.94 7.14
N GLY A 7 -25.72 3.21 6.44
CA GLY A 7 -24.95 2.18 5.72
C GLY A 7 -23.60 1.91 6.38
N LEU A 8 -23.25 0.63 6.54
CA LEU A 8 -21.88 0.22 6.87
C LEU A 8 -20.93 0.76 5.79
N TYR A 9 -20.08 1.71 6.16
CA TYR A 9 -19.16 2.39 5.25
C TYR A 9 -17.82 2.67 5.96
N ILE A 10 -16.73 2.36 5.27
CA ILE A 10 -15.37 2.63 5.71
C ILE A 10 -14.73 3.66 4.77
N ASN A 11 -14.07 4.67 5.35
CA ASN A 11 -13.25 5.59 4.56
C ASN A 11 -11.96 4.87 4.12
N SER A 12 -11.96 4.35 2.89
CA SER A 12 -10.81 3.64 2.31
C SER A 12 -9.54 4.48 2.22
N LYS A 13 -9.62 5.81 2.25
CA LYS A 13 -8.44 6.69 2.30
C LYS A 13 -7.72 6.62 3.65
N LYS A 14 -8.42 6.35 4.75
CA LYS A 14 -7.81 6.19 6.09
C LYS A 14 -7.08 4.85 6.23
N PHE A 15 -7.54 3.81 5.54
CA PHE A 15 -6.94 2.46 5.57
C PHE A 15 -6.00 2.18 4.39
N GLY A 16 -5.97 3.06 3.38
CA GLY A 16 -5.09 2.99 2.22
C GLY A 16 -3.65 3.44 2.49
N VAL A 17 -3.33 3.85 3.72
CA VAL A 17 -1.94 4.06 4.17
C VAL A 17 -1.33 2.72 4.63
N VAL A 18 -1.63 1.64 3.92
CA VAL A 18 -0.72 0.49 3.92
C VAL A 18 0.54 1.04 3.27
N GLY A 19 1.58 1.26 4.09
CA GLY A 19 2.82 1.92 3.65
C GLY A 19 3.25 1.38 2.30
N LYS A 20 3.68 2.26 1.38
CA LYS A 20 4.01 1.82 0.02
C LYS A 20 4.97 0.65 0.13
N PRO A 21 4.68 -0.47 -0.54
CA PRO A 21 5.55 -1.61 -0.45
C PRO A 21 6.92 -1.18 -0.99
N CYS A 22 7.99 -1.65 -0.35
CA CYS A 22 9.38 -1.30 -0.65
C CYS A 22 9.87 0.06 -0.13
N MET A 23 9.06 0.86 0.57
CA MET A 23 9.56 2.11 1.20
C MET A 23 10.71 1.87 2.16
N LYS A 24 10.68 0.78 2.93
CA LYS A 24 11.76 0.42 3.85
C LYS A 24 13.08 0.21 3.11
N GLU A 25 13.07 -0.62 2.06
CA GLU A 25 14.27 -0.91 1.25
C GLU A 25 14.75 0.33 0.48
N MET A 26 13.81 1.18 0.04
CA MET A 26 14.13 2.44 -0.63
C MET A 26 14.88 3.39 0.30
N LEU A 27 14.41 3.55 1.55
CA LEU A 27 15.09 4.38 2.55
C LEU A 27 16.47 3.80 2.90
N SER A 28 16.60 2.47 3.02
CA SER A 28 17.88 1.81 3.25
C SER A 28 18.89 2.06 2.12
N PHE A 29 18.45 2.00 0.86
CA PHE A 29 19.29 2.28 -0.30
C PHE A 29 19.73 3.76 -0.32
N LEU A 30 18.80 4.69 -0.13
CA LEU A 30 19.10 6.13 -0.07
C LEU A 30 20.05 6.47 1.08
N GLY A 31 19.87 5.83 2.24
CA GLY A 31 20.79 5.97 3.37
C GLY A 31 22.20 5.50 3.02
N CYS A 32 22.33 4.37 2.32
CA CYS A 32 23.61 3.89 1.84
C CYS A 32 24.27 4.85 0.84
N LEU A 33 23.50 5.38 -0.12
CA LEU A 33 24.02 6.37 -1.09
C LEU A 33 24.51 7.64 -0.41
N SER A 34 23.75 8.14 0.57
CA SER A 34 24.14 9.32 1.35
C SER A 34 25.49 9.13 2.05
N LEU A 35 25.77 7.94 2.59
CA LEU A 35 27.04 7.64 3.25
C LEU A 35 28.19 7.38 2.26
N ASN A 36 27.88 6.93 1.04
CA ASN A 36 28.88 6.50 0.06
C ASN A 36 29.09 7.51 -1.09
N LYS A 37 28.72 8.77 -0.90
CA LYS A 37 28.85 9.84 -1.93
C LYS A 37 28.13 9.48 -3.23
N ASN A 38 26.93 8.89 -3.12
CA ASN A 38 26.12 8.40 -4.23
C ASN A 38 26.80 7.32 -5.10
N ASN A 39 27.74 6.56 -4.53
CA ASN A 39 28.31 5.41 -5.21
C ASN A 39 27.44 4.16 -4.99
N ASP A 40 26.67 3.80 -6.02
CA ASP A 40 25.81 2.61 -6.07
C ASP A 40 26.56 1.29 -5.88
N ASP A 41 27.82 1.19 -6.34
CA ASP A 41 28.62 -0.05 -6.29
C ASP A 41 28.95 -0.46 -4.86
N LYS A 42 28.88 0.48 -3.92
CA LYS A 42 29.03 0.21 -2.47
C LYS A 42 27.72 -0.18 -1.79
N CYS A 43 26.61 -0.05 -2.50
CA CYS A 43 25.24 -0.22 -2.00
C CYS A 43 24.47 -1.35 -2.71
N VAL A 44 25.18 -2.26 -3.38
CA VAL A 44 24.61 -3.36 -4.18
C VAL A 44 23.61 -4.17 -3.39
N ARG A 45 23.93 -4.51 -2.13
CA ARG A 45 23.02 -5.29 -1.27
C ARG A 45 21.66 -4.60 -1.08
N GLN A 46 21.66 -3.30 -0.74
CA GLN A 46 20.43 -2.52 -0.52
C GLN A 46 19.67 -2.33 -1.84
N LYS A 47 20.41 -2.17 -2.95
CA LYS A 47 19.85 -2.10 -4.31
C LYS A 47 19.13 -3.39 -4.69
N ASP A 48 19.74 -4.55 -4.46
CA ASP A 48 19.15 -5.85 -4.76
C ASP A 48 17.89 -6.12 -3.94
N LEU A 49 17.89 -5.77 -2.66
CA LEU A 49 16.70 -5.86 -1.79
C LEU A 49 15.55 -4.97 -2.31
N LEU A 50 15.87 -3.76 -2.75
CA LEU A 50 14.89 -2.84 -3.34
C LEU A 50 14.32 -3.40 -4.65
N LEU A 51 15.17 -3.95 -5.53
CA LEU A 51 14.77 -4.55 -6.80
C LEU A 51 13.91 -5.80 -6.59
N ALA A 52 14.32 -6.70 -5.70
CA ALA A 52 13.56 -7.89 -5.34
C ALA A 52 12.18 -7.53 -4.80
N CYS A 53 12.10 -6.48 -3.96
CA CYS A 53 10.81 -6.00 -3.47
C CYS A 53 9.94 -5.42 -4.60
N ALA A 54 10.52 -4.62 -5.50
CA ALA A 54 9.78 -4.01 -6.60
C ALA A 54 9.21 -5.07 -7.57
N GLU A 55 10.00 -6.09 -7.90
CA GLU A 55 9.56 -7.22 -8.73
C GLU A 55 8.49 -8.04 -8.01
N ALA A 56 8.61 -8.29 -6.70
CA ALA A 56 7.58 -8.97 -5.92
C ALA A 56 6.26 -8.19 -5.80
N GLN A 57 6.25 -6.90 -6.12
CA GLN A 57 5.05 -6.05 -6.17
C GLN A 57 4.52 -5.84 -7.59
N ARG A 58 5.31 -6.21 -8.61
CA ARG A 58 4.93 -6.10 -10.01
C ARG A 58 3.74 -7.03 -10.27
N GLY A 59 2.61 -6.44 -10.66
CA GLY A 59 1.36 -7.17 -10.91
C GLY A 59 0.43 -7.35 -9.71
N LYS A 60 0.81 -6.93 -8.48
CA LYS A 60 -0.12 -6.97 -7.34
C LYS A 60 -1.17 -5.86 -7.45
N PRO A 61 -2.45 -6.14 -7.15
CA PRO A 61 -3.50 -5.15 -7.23
C PRO A 61 -3.26 -4.01 -6.23
N LYS A 62 -3.30 -2.77 -6.73
CA LYS A 62 -2.99 -1.54 -5.97
C LYS A 62 -3.83 -1.31 -4.70
N ASN A 63 -4.95 -2.02 -4.52
CA ASN A 63 -5.78 -1.93 -3.31
C ASN A 63 -6.77 -3.11 -3.23
N PRO A 64 -6.50 -4.15 -2.44
CA PRO A 64 -7.49 -5.20 -2.16
C PRO A 64 -8.73 -4.64 -1.44
N ALA A 65 -8.58 -3.52 -0.72
CA ALA A 65 -9.66 -2.83 -0.02
C ALA A 65 -10.54 -1.95 -0.93
N ARG A 66 -10.30 -1.89 -2.25
CA ARG A 66 -11.07 -1.00 -3.14
C ARG A 66 -12.55 -1.37 -3.20
N THR A 67 -12.91 -2.65 -3.03
CA THR A 67 -14.29 -3.15 -3.04
C THR A 67 -14.92 -3.26 -1.65
N ILE A 68 -14.22 -2.88 -0.58
CA ILE A 68 -14.71 -3.12 0.80
C ILE A 68 -16.07 -2.47 1.06
N ASN A 69 -16.27 -1.25 0.58
CA ASN A 69 -17.55 -0.55 0.74
C ASN A 69 -18.69 -1.18 -0.06
N TYR A 70 -18.38 -1.82 -1.20
CA TYR A 70 -19.38 -2.57 -1.95
C TYR A 70 -19.88 -3.78 -1.14
N HIS A 71 -18.98 -4.49 -0.48
CA HIS A 71 -19.35 -5.63 0.37
C HIS A 71 -20.09 -5.18 1.65
N LEU A 72 -19.62 -4.12 2.31
CA LEU A 72 -20.27 -3.57 3.51
C LEU A 72 -21.69 -3.08 3.24
N GLN A 73 -21.93 -2.46 2.09
CA GLN A 73 -23.28 -2.04 1.69
C GLN A 73 -24.24 -3.19 1.44
N ARG A 74 -23.75 -4.38 1.07
CA ARG A 74 -24.59 -5.59 0.92
C ARG A 74 -24.92 -6.19 2.29
N LEU A 75 -23.91 -6.40 3.12
CA LEU A 75 -24.09 -6.91 4.49
C LEU A 75 -24.99 -6.01 5.35
N GLY A 76 -24.90 -4.70 5.14
CA GLY A 76 -25.75 -3.74 5.81
C GLY A 76 -27.23 -3.80 5.37
N ARG A 77 -27.56 -4.41 4.24
CA ARG A 77 -28.97 -4.61 3.81
C ARG A 77 -29.56 -5.89 4.37
N ASP A 78 -28.75 -6.94 4.47
CA ASP A 78 -29.19 -8.26 4.94
C ASP A 78 -29.46 -8.32 6.46
N LYS A 79 -29.03 -7.31 7.23
CA LYS A 79 -29.25 -7.20 8.68
C LYS A 79 -30.57 -6.51 9.09
N PHE A 80 -31.32 -5.94 8.15
CA PHE A 80 -32.57 -5.20 8.43
C PHE A 80 -33.81 -5.84 7.76
N LEU A 81 -33.77 -7.15 7.50
CA LEU A 81 -34.93 -7.99 7.19
C LEU A 81 -35.16 -8.99 8.33
#